data_AF-A0A955I6A2-F1
#
_entry.id   AF-A0A955I6A2-F1
#
_cell.length_a   1.000
_cell.length_b   1.000
_cell.length_c   1.000
_cell.angle_alpha   90.00
_cell.angle_beta   90.00
_cell.angle_gamma   90.00
#
_symmetry.space_group_name_H-M   'P 1'
#
loop_
_entity.id
_entity.type
_entity.pdbx_description
1 polymer ?
#
loop_
_entity_poly.entity_id
_entity_poly.type
_entity_poly.pdbx_seq_one_letter_code
_entity_poly.pdbx_strand_id
1 'polypeptide(L)' 'MNGFLISLLYKNSPRDLRMIMIDPKRVELDAYNGIPHLLCPVINDSEKALNALKWSVAEMLRRYDILK' A
#
# COMPACT_ATOMS: atom_id res chain seq x y z
N MET A 1 -5.41 7.39 -13.18
CA MET A 1 -4.91 6.70 -11.97
C MET A 1 -6.04 6.03 -11.18
N ASN A 2 -7.07 6.77 -10.77
CA ASN A 2 -8.18 6.23 -9.95
C ASN A 2 -8.92 5.02 -10.54
N GLY A 3 -9.12 4.96 -11.86
CA GLY A 3 -9.79 3.81 -12.50
C GLY A 3 -9.08 2.47 -12.26
N PHE A 4 -7.74 2.47 -12.19
CA PHE A 4 -6.96 1.27 -11.88
C PHE A 4 -7.15 0.85 -10.41
N LEU A 5 -7.04 1.80 -9.48
CA LEU A 5 -7.24 1.55 -8.04
C LEU A 5 -8.65 0.99 -7.76
N ILE A 6 -9.67 1.60 -8.36
CA ILE A 6 -11.05 1.14 -8.25
C ILE A 6 -11.20 -0.27 -8.82
N SER A 7 -10.58 -0.58 -9.96
CA SER A 7 -10.65 -1.93 -10.55
C SER A 7 -10.07 -3.01 -9.63
N LEU A 8 -9.03 -2.68 -8.85
CA LEU A 8 -8.43 -3.57 -7.87
C LEU A 8 -9.31 -3.72 -6.64
N LEU A 9 -9.84 -2.61 -6.10
CA LEU A 9 -10.74 -2.61 -4.95
C LEU A 9 -12.05 -3.36 -5.22
N TYR A 10 -12.57 -3.29 -6.44
CA TYR A 10 -13.81 -3.95 -6.81
C TYR A 10 -13.66 -5.47 -6.95
N LYS A 11 -12.46 -5.96 -7.28
CA LYS A 11 -12.19 -7.38 -7.51
C LYS A 11 -11.65 -8.11 -6.29
N ASN A 12 -11.06 -7.41 -5.33
CA ASN A 12 -10.27 -8.04 -4.26
C ASN A 12 -10.79 -7.64 -2.87
N SER A 13 -10.91 -8.64 -1.99
CA SER A 13 -11.19 -8.38 -0.58
C SER A 13 -9.94 -7.84 0.13
N PRO A 14 -10.07 -7.18 1.30
CA PRO A 14 -8.92 -6.71 2.08
C PRO A 14 -7.97 -7.84 2.52
N ARG A 15 -8.42 -9.10 2.50
CA ARG A 15 -7.57 -10.25 2.80
C ARG A 15 -6.65 -10.61 1.64
N ASP A 16 -7.14 -10.40 0.41
CA ASP A 16 -6.45 -10.81 -0.81
C ASP A 16 -5.54 -9.69 -1.33
N LEU A 17 -5.93 -8.43 -1.11
CA LEU A 17 -5.17 -7.26 -1.54
C LEU A 17 -4.93 -6.30 -0.38
N ARG A 18 -3.65 -6.02 -0.14
CA ARG A 18 -3.19 -4.99 0.78
C ARG A 18 -2.30 -3.99 0.05
N MET A 19 -2.47 -2.71 0.34
CA MET A 19 -1.82 -1.61 -0.37
C MET A 19 -1.07 -0.69 0.60
N ILE A 20 0.03 -0.14 0.10
CA ILE A 20 0.75 1.00 0.70
C ILE A 20 0.65 2.13 -0.33
N MET A 21 0.13 3.28 0.10
CA MET A 21 -0.04 4.46 -0.76
C MET A 21 0.90 5.57 -0.30
N ILE A 22 1.63 6.17 -1.23
CA ILE A 22 2.57 7.27 -0.98
C ILE A 22 2.13 8.46 -1.84
N ASP A 23 1.76 9.56 -1.18
CA ASP A 23 1.37 10.82 -1.82
C ASP A 23 2.10 12.00 -1.16
N PRO A 24 3.31 12.35 -1.62
CA PRO A 24 4.09 13.42 -1.02
C PRO A 24 3.46 14.80 -1.24
N LYS A 25 2.51 14.93 -2.18
CA LYS A 25 1.87 16.20 -2.53
C LYS A 25 0.45 16.34 -1.97
N ARG A 26 -0.14 15.26 -1.43
CA ARG A 26 -1.51 15.22 -0.88
C ARG A 26 -2.57 15.72 -1.85
N VAL A 27 -2.50 15.31 -3.11
CA VAL A 27 -3.39 15.83 -4.15
C VAL A 27 -4.47 14.83 -4.53
N GLU A 28 -4.15 13.52 -4.53
CA GLU A 28 -5.02 12.52 -5.16
C GLU A 28 -5.36 11.35 -4.25
N LEU A 29 -4.46 10.94 -3.35
CA LEU A 29 -4.63 9.68 -2.62
C LEU A 29 -5.23 9.82 -1.22
N ASP A 30 -5.34 11.04 -0.70
CA ASP A 30 -5.87 11.28 0.65
C ASP A 30 -7.32 10.80 0.81
N ALA A 31 -8.09 10.77 -0.28
CA ALA A 31 -9.45 10.24 -0.34
C ALA A 31 -9.55 8.73 -0.04
N TYR A 32 -8.46 7.98 -0.15
CA TYR A 32 -8.43 6.54 0.14
C TYR A 32 -8.06 6.23 1.59
N ASN A 33 -7.79 7.24 2.42
CA ASN A 33 -7.53 7.01 3.85
C ASN A 33 -8.72 6.34 4.54
N GLY A 34 -8.44 5.32 5.36
CA GLY A 34 -9.44 4.58 6.13
C GLY A 34 -10.04 3.36 5.43
N ILE A 35 -9.69 3.08 4.17
CA ILE A 35 -10.11 1.82 3.54
C ILE A 35 -9.40 0.61 4.19
N PRO A 36 -10.08 -0.54 4.34
CA PRO A 36 -9.50 -1.73 4.98
C PRO A 36 -8.34 -2.36 4.20
N HIS A 37 -8.20 -2.04 2.91
CA HIS A 37 -7.10 -2.52 2.08
C HIS A 37 -5.76 -1.86 2.40
N LEU A 38 -5.73 -0.73 3.11
CA LEU A 38 -4.47 -0.07 3.45
C LEU A 38 -3.73 -0.79 4.60
N LEU A 39 -2.41 -0.91 4.47
CA LEU A 39 -1.54 -1.41 5.54
C LEU A 39 -1.19 -0.30 6.54
N CYS A 40 -1.09 0.92 6.05
CA CYS A 40 -0.80 2.12 6.81
C CYS A 40 -1.60 3.28 6.18
N PRO A 41 -1.85 4.36 6.93
CA PRO A 41 -2.41 5.57 6.34
C PRO A 41 -1.52 6.09 5.21
N VAL A 42 -2.12 6.83 4.28
CA VAL A 42 -1.41 7.39 3.11
C VAL A 42 -0.18 8.16 3.59
N ILE A 43 0.98 7.77 3.06
CA ILE A 43 2.27 8.29 3.48
C ILE A 43 2.55 9.57 2.72
N ASN A 44 2.66 10.67 3.45
CA ASN A 44 2.96 11.99 2.88
C ASN A 44 4.42 12.42 3.10
N ASP A 45 5.12 11.74 4.01
CA ASP A 45 6.49 12.07 4.41
C ASP A 45 7.51 11.14 3.72
N SER A 46 8.58 11.73 3.19
CA SER A 46 9.61 10.99 2.44
C SER A 46 10.39 9.99 3.28
N GLU A 47 10.64 10.27 4.56
CA GLU A 47 11.34 9.33 5.44
C GLU A 47 10.44 8.13 5.76
N LYS A 48 9.14 8.37 5.99
CA LYS A 48 8.16 7.30 6.14
C LYS A 48 8.02 6.46 4.87
N ALA A 49 8.10 7.09 3.69
CA ALA A 49 8.07 6.37 2.42
C ALA A 49 9.27 5.43 2.27
N LEU A 50 10.47 5.89 2.64
CA LEU A 50 11.68 5.05 2.68
C LEU A 50 11.50 3.84 3.60
N ASN A 51 10.94 4.04 4.79
CA ASN A 51 10.68 2.96 5.74
C ASN A 51 9.64 1.95 5.20
N ALA A 52 8.61 2.42 4.51
CA ALA A 52 7.61 1.53 3.90
C ALA A 52 8.19 0.69 2.76
N LEU A 53 9.11 1.24 1.97
CA LEU A 53 9.84 0.49 0.93
C LEU A 53 10.79 -0.55 1.55
N LYS A 54 11.54 -0.18 2.60
CA LYS A 54 12.37 -1.13 3.35
C LYS A 54 11.53 -2.28 3.93
N TRP A 55 10.36 -1.97 4.49
CA TRP A 55 9.42 -2.98 4.96
C TRP A 55 8.94 -3.89 3.84
N SER A 56 8.65 -3.34 2.66
CA SER A 56 8.22 -4.12 1.49
C SER A 56 9.29 -5.12 1.05
N VAL A 57 10.57 -4.73 1.10
CA VAL A 57 11.71 -5.64 0.82
C VAL A 57 11.81 -6.73 1.90
N ALA A 58 11.68 -6.37 3.18
CA ALA A 58 11.73 -7.33 4.27
C ALA A 58 10.57 -8.37 4.19
N GLU A 59 9.36 -7.92 3.88
CA GLU A 59 8.20 -8.79 3.69
C GLU A 59 8.37 -9.70 2.45
N MET A 60 8.97 -9.18 1.38
CA MET A 60 9.32 -10.01 0.21
C MET A 60 10.30 -11.12 0.60
N LEU A 61 11.39 -10.80 1.31
CA LEU A 61 12.37 -11.78 1.77
C LEU A 61 11.73 -12.83 2.69
N ARG A 62 10.90 -12.40 3.65
CA ARG A 62 10.15 -13.30 4.53
C ARG A 62 9.28 -14.28 3.75
N ARG A 63 8.60 -13.83 2.68
CA ARG A 63 7.78 -14.72 1.84
C ARG A 63 8.63 -15.70 1.04
N TYR A 64 9.80 -15.28 0.57
CA TYR A 64 10.75 -16.20 -0.06
C TYR A 64 11.22 -17.29 0.90
N ASP A 65 11.42 -16.97 2.18
CA ASP A 65 11.83 -17.95 3.18
C ASP A 65 10.71 -18.94 3.55
N ILE A 66 9.44 -18.53 3.50
CA ILE A 66 8.28 -19.42 3.74
C ILE A 66 8.04 -20.39 2.57
N LEU A 67 8.39 -19.98 1.35
CA LEU A 67 8.21 -20.78 0.13
C LEU A 67 9.35 -21.77 -0.11
N LYS A 68 10.46 -21.65 0.64
CA LYS A 68 11.50 -22.68 0.72
C LYS A 68 11.03 -23.84 1.59
#